data_AF-A0AAX4LKB9-F1
#
_entry.id   AF-A0AAX4LKB9-F1
#
_cell.length_a   1.000
_cell.length_b   1.000
_cell.length_c   1.000
_cell.angle_alpha   90.00
_cell.angle_beta   90.00
_cell.angle_gamma   90.00
#
_symmetry.space_group_name_H-M   'P 1'
#
loop_
_entity.id
_entity.type
_entity.pdbx_description
1 polymer ?
#
loop_
_entity_poly.entity_id
_entity_poly.type
_entity_poly.pdbx_seq_one_letter_code
_entity_poly.pdbx_strand_id
1 'polypeptide(L)'
;MISKAWNVKLNSPIQKLVLMALAEKADNKGRVHDASRKEVAAMCELPVHTVHDAFAALMDKGFVCRLDAFSDVYVVMLPEG
;
A
#
# COMPACT_ATOMS: atom_id res chain seq x y z
N MET A 1 11.37 1.53 -5.48
CA MET A 1 10.15 0.73 -5.24
C MET A 1 8.98 1.13 -6.13
N ILE A 2 8.72 2.43 -6.32
CA ILE A 2 7.65 2.91 -7.24
C ILE A 2 7.66 2.19 -8.60
N SER A 3 8.83 2.02 -9.22
CA SER A 3 8.95 1.28 -10.49
C SER A 3 8.50 -0.20 -10.38
N LYS A 4 8.80 -0.88 -9.27
CA LYS A 4 8.31 -2.25 -9.00
C LYS A 4 6.79 -2.26 -8.79
N ALA A 5 6.25 -1.31 -8.02
CA ALA A 5 4.83 -1.18 -7.75
C ALA A 5 4.02 -0.90 -9.04
N TRP A 6 4.59 -0.09 -9.93
CA TRP A 6 4.00 0.22 -11.23
C TRP A 6 3.86 -1.02 -12.13
N ASN A 7 4.83 -1.93 -12.07
CA ASN A 7 4.85 -3.16 -12.87
C ASN A 7 3.97 -4.29 -12.32
N VAL A 8 3.41 -4.15 -11.11
CA VAL A 8 2.49 -5.15 -10.57
C VAL A 8 1.19 -5.18 -11.40
N LYS A 9 0.80 -6.39 -11.80
CA LYS A 9 -0.53 -6.66 -12.38
C LYS A 9 -1.58 -6.67 -11.27
N LEU A 10 -2.22 -5.52 -11.07
CA LEU A 10 -3.43 -5.39 -10.27
C LEU A 10 -4.63 -5.14 -11.19
N ASN A 11 -5.70 -5.91 -10.99
CA ASN A 11 -6.95 -5.79 -11.76
C ASN A 11 -7.85 -4.63 -11.28
N SER A 12 -7.46 -3.92 -10.22
CA SER A 12 -8.20 -2.78 -9.68
C SER A 12 -7.32 -1.52 -9.74
N PRO A 13 -7.74 -0.48 -10.47
CA PRO A 13 -7.04 0.80 -10.53
C PRO A 13 -6.85 1.43 -9.14
N ILE A 14 -7.84 1.27 -8.26
CA ILE A 14 -7.81 1.76 -6.88
C ILE A 14 -6.73 1.06 -6.07
N GLN A 15 -6.66 -0.28 -6.13
CA GLN A 15 -5.61 -1.03 -5.44
C GLN A 15 -4.22 -0.61 -5.94
N LYS A 16 -4.10 -0.34 -7.25
CA LYS A 16 -2.83 0.11 -7.83
C LYS A 16 -2.44 1.51 -7.34
N LEU A 17 -3.40 2.44 -7.26
CA LEU A 17 -3.17 3.78 -6.74
C LEU A 17 -2.72 3.74 -5.27
N VAL A 18 -3.41 2.96 -4.43
CA VAL A 18 -3.06 2.78 -3.02
C VAL A 18 -1.68 2.13 -2.86
N LEU A 19 -1.37 1.11 -3.66
CA LEU A 19 -0.05 0.48 -3.65
C LEU A 19 1.07 1.45 -4.05
N MET A 20 0.81 2.32 -5.03
CA MET A 20 1.76 3.36 -5.46
C MET A 20 2.00 4.39 -4.37
N ALA A 21 0.95 4.89 -3.70
CA ALA A 21 1.07 5.81 -2.57
C ALA A 21 1.86 5.19 -1.41
N LEU A 22 1.66 3.90 -1.14
CA LEU A 22 2.45 3.17 -0.15
C LEU A 22 3.91 3.01 -0.59
N ALA A 23 4.15 2.67 -1.84
CA ALA A 23 5.51 2.53 -2.39
C ALA A 23 6.27 3.85 -2.46
N GLU A 24 5.57 4.99 -2.49
CA GLU A 24 6.15 6.33 -2.39
C GLU A 24 6.61 6.66 -0.97
N LYS A 25 5.81 6.30 0.04
CA LYS A 25 6.15 6.49 1.45
C LYS A 25 7.08 5.42 2.03
N ALA A 26 7.20 4.28 1.38
CA ALA A 26 8.05 3.21 1.85
C ALA A 26 9.54 3.63 1.82
N ASP A 27 10.31 3.14 2.79
CA ASP A 27 11.75 3.28 2.84
C ASP A 27 12.48 2.34 1.86
N ASN A 28 13.81 2.40 1.79
CA ASN A 28 14.61 1.53 0.93
C ASN A 28 14.45 0.02 1.22
N LYS A 29 13.81 -0.36 2.34
CA LYS A 29 13.52 -1.74 2.75
C LYS A 29 12.05 -2.12 2.53
N GLY A 30 11.23 -1.26 1.92
CA GLY A 30 9.80 -1.52 1.72
C GLY A 30 8.93 -1.20 2.92
N ARG A 31 9.46 -0.58 3.97
CA ARG A 31 8.72 -0.27 5.19
C ARG A 31 8.10 1.11 5.11
N VAL A 32 6.79 1.15 5.25
CA VAL A 32 6.02 2.37 5.37
C VAL A 32 5.84 2.65 6.85
N HIS A 33 6.55 3.67 7.33
CA HIS A 33 6.40 4.19 8.68
C HIS A 33 5.31 5.27 8.67
N ASP A 34 4.42 5.26 9.66
CA ASP A 34 3.37 6.27 9.87
C ASP A 34 2.35 6.44 8.72
N ALA A 35 2.07 5.41 7.93
CA ALA A 35 1.00 5.50 6.93
C ALA A 35 -0.37 5.24 7.54
N SER A 36 -0.92 6.26 8.20
CA SER A 36 -2.32 6.22 8.58
C SER A 36 -3.21 6.10 7.33
N ARG A 37 -4.25 5.26 7.41
CA ARG A 37 -5.22 5.09 6.30
C ARG A 37 -5.85 6.41 5.87
N LYS A 38 -6.00 7.36 6.80
CA LYS A 38 -6.49 8.72 6.50
C LYS A 38 -5.53 9.53 5.64
N GLU A 39 -4.23 9.38 5.89
CA GLU A 39 -3.21 10.08 5.11
C GLU A 39 -3.11 9.51 3.70
N VAL A 40 -3.12 8.17 3.57
CA VAL A 40 -3.15 7.51 2.25
C VAL A 40 -4.43 7.88 1.48
N ALA A 41 -5.58 7.97 2.18
CA ALA A 41 -6.82 8.45 1.58
C ALA A 41 -6.70 9.90 1.07
N ALA A 42 -6.06 10.79 1.82
CA ALA A 42 -5.79 12.15 1.38
C ALA A 42 -4.85 12.19 0.15
N MET A 43 -3.77 11.38 0.15
CA MET A 43 -2.84 11.30 -0.98
C MET A 43 -3.50 10.78 -2.25
N CYS A 44 -4.40 9.80 -2.13
CA CYS A 44 -5.10 9.24 -3.26
C CYS A 44 -6.36 10.03 -3.66
N GLU A 45 -6.73 11.07 -2.91
CA GLU A 45 -8.02 11.77 -3.02
C GLU A 45 -9.22 10.80 -3.00
N LEU A 46 -9.10 9.74 -2.21
CA LEU A 46 -10.10 8.67 -2.09
C LEU A 46 -10.80 8.70 -0.73
N PRO A 47 -12.05 8.21 -0.64
CA PRO A 47 -12.67 7.96 0.65
C PRO A 47 -11.89 6.94 1.48
N VAL A 48 -11.84 7.16 2.79
CA VAL A 48 -11.11 6.28 3.73
C VAL A 48 -11.61 4.83 3.68
N HIS A 49 -12.92 4.62 3.48
CA HIS A 49 -13.49 3.27 3.35
C HIS A 49 -12.96 2.55 2.09
N THR A 50 -12.83 3.26 0.97
CA THR A 50 -12.26 2.71 -0.26
C THR A 50 -10.79 2.33 -0.08
N VAL A 51 -10.02 3.15 0.63
CA VAL A 51 -8.62 2.84 0.97
C VAL A 51 -8.55 1.65 1.90
N HIS A 52 -9.45 1.55 2.89
CA HIS A 52 -9.52 0.39 3.77
C HIS A 52 -9.73 -0.92 3.01
N ASP A 53 -10.68 -0.94 2.07
CA ASP A 53 -10.97 -2.13 1.25
C ASP A 53 -9.79 -2.46 0.31
N ALA A 54 -9.14 -1.44 -0.25
CA ALA A 54 -7.95 -1.61 -1.07
C ALA A 54 -6.79 -2.19 -0.26
N PHE A 55 -6.57 -1.72 0.97
CA PHE A 55 -5.57 -2.27 1.88
C PHE A 55 -5.85 -3.74 2.20
N ALA A 56 -7.09 -4.08 2.57
CA ALA A 56 -7.49 -5.46 2.84
C ALA A 56 -7.20 -6.34 1.63
N ALA A 57 -7.60 -5.92 0.42
CA ALA A 57 -7.34 -6.67 -0.80
C ALA A 57 -5.85 -6.77 -1.15
N LEU A 58 -5.03 -5.75 -0.88
CA LEU A 58 -3.58 -5.80 -1.09
C LEU A 58 -2.89 -6.73 -0.08
N MET A 59 -3.38 -6.79 1.15
CA MET A 59 -2.91 -7.72 2.18
C MET A 59 -3.27 -9.16 1.84
N ASP A 60 -4.52 -9.42 1.45
CA ASP A 60 -4.97 -10.75 1.02
C ASP A 60 -4.17 -11.28 -0.18
N LYS A 61 -3.73 -10.38 -1.06
CA LYS A 61 -2.89 -10.70 -2.22
C LYS A 61 -1.39 -10.78 -1.89
N GLY A 62 -0.99 -10.46 -0.66
CA GLY A 62 0.40 -10.51 -0.21
C GLY A 62 1.29 -9.36 -0.71
N PHE A 63 0.73 -8.29 -1.26
CA PHE A 63 1.49 -7.11 -1.70
C PHE A 63 1.82 -6.15 -0.55
N VAL A 64 1.03 -6.20 0.52
CA VAL A 64 1.22 -5.40 1.72
C VAL A 64 1.10 -6.33 2.93
N CYS A 65 1.96 -6.17 3.92
CA CYS A 65 1.87 -6.89 5.18
C CYS A 65 1.91 -5.89 6.33
N ARG A 66 1.05 -6.06 7.33
CA ARG A 66 1.10 -5.23 8.54
C ARG A 66 2.10 -5.86 9.52
N LEU A 67 3.03 -5.06 10.04
CA LEU A 67 4.12 -5.57 10.86
C LEU A 67 3.64 -6.06 12.24
N ASP A 68 2.65 -5.37 12.82
CA ASP A 68 2.01 -5.79 14.07
C ASP A 68 0.54 -5.32 14.14
N ALA A 69 -0.20 -5.77 15.15
CA ALA A 69 -1.63 -5.50 15.24
C ALA A 69 -1.99 -4.04 15.64
N PHE A 70 -1.03 -3.29 16.15
CA PHE A 70 -1.20 -2.02 16.86
C PHE A 70 -0.42 -0.86 16.24
N SER A 71 0.47 -1.12 15.29
CA SER A 71 1.24 -0.11 14.58
C SER A 71 0.67 0.14 13.19
N ASP A 72 0.70 1.40 12.79
CA ASP A 72 0.47 1.83 11.41
C ASP A 72 1.74 1.63 10.56
N VAL A 73 2.49 0.55 10.83
CA VAL A 73 3.69 0.16 10.08
C VAL A 73 3.32 -0.96 9.11
N TYR A 74 3.49 -0.67 7.83
CA TYR A 74 3.21 -1.60 6.74
C TYR A 74 4.50 -1.94 6.00
N VAL A 75 4.57 -3.14 5.45
CA VAL A 75 5.66 -3.59 4.59
C VAL A 75 5.10 -3.88 3.21
N VAL A 76 5.62 -3.19 2.21
CA VAL A 76 5.28 -3.37 0.81
C VAL A 76 6.11 -4.54 0.26
N MET A 77 5.45 -5.66 0.04
CA MET A 77 6.03 -6.92 -0.42
C MET A 77 5.81 -7.06 -1.93
N LEU A 78 6.61 -6.34 -2.71
CA LEU A 78 6.56 -6.43 -4.17
C LEU A 78 7.43 -7.59 -4.65
N PRO A 79 6.97 -8.40 -5.62
CA PRO A 79 7.80 -9.44 -6.19
C PRO A 79 9.08 -8.82 -6.79
N GLU A 80 10.20 -9.53 -6.63
CA GLU A 80 11.40 -9.22 -7.41
C GLU A 80 11.09 -9.62 -8.85
N GLY A 81 11.07 -8.61 -9.73
CA GLY A 81 10.84 -8.81 -11.16
C GLY A 81 12.02 -9.47 -11.85
#